data_AF-A0A9E5V1M5-F1
#
_entry.id   AF-A0A9E5V1M5-F1
#
_cell.length_a   1.000
_cell.length_b   1.000
_cell.length_c   1.000
_cell.angle_alpha   90.00
_cell.angle_beta   90.00
_cell.angle_gamma   90.00
#
_symmetry.space_group_name_H-M   'P 1'
#
loop_
_entity.id
_entity.type
_entity.pdbx_description
1 polymer ?
#
loop_
_entity_poly.entity_id
_entity_poly.type
_entity_poly.pdbx_seq_one_letter_code
_entity_poly.pdbx_strand_id
1 'polypeptide(L)'
;MAQSRLGARRTGSLEEAIASFDRVLRLKPDSFKALDKKGYALVKLGRDREAIAQFDKALDIKPDYANAYYNKAVSYVLQGEVDPGLENL
;
A
#
# COMPACT_ATOMS: atom_id res chain seq x y z
N MET A 1 -27.52 5.97 -11.33
CA MET A 1 -27.22 4.60 -10.85
C MET A 1 -25.91 3.98 -11.39
N ALA A 2 -25.11 4.65 -12.25
CA ALA A 2 -23.89 4.03 -12.81
C ALA A 2 -22.67 4.00 -11.83
N GLN A 3 -22.50 5.05 -11.01
CA GLN A 3 -21.28 5.22 -10.19
C GLN A 3 -21.09 4.12 -9.12
N SER A 4 -22.17 3.64 -8.50
CA SER A 4 -22.11 2.61 -7.45
C SER A 4 -21.54 1.27 -7.94
N ARG A 5 -21.83 0.87 -9.19
CA ARG A 5 -21.33 -0.38 -9.77
C ARG A 5 -19.84 -0.31 -10.16
N LEU A 6 -19.33 0.88 -10.48
CA LEU A 6 -17.91 1.09 -10.75
C LEU A 6 -17.09 1.10 -9.46
N GLY A 7 -17.62 1.68 -8.38
CA GLY A 7 -17.02 1.60 -7.04
C GLY A 7 -16.84 0.16 -6.56
N ALA A 8 -17.95 -0.59 -6.52
CA ALA A 8 -18.04 -1.99 -6.09
C ALA A 8 -17.56 -3.03 -7.13
N ARG A 9 -16.90 -2.58 -8.21
CA ARG A 9 -16.04 -3.44 -9.05
C ARG A 9 -14.54 -3.16 -8.83
N ARG A 10 -14.18 -1.91 -8.51
CA ARG A 10 -12.78 -1.47 -8.30
C ARG A 10 -12.21 -2.07 -7.01
N THR A 11 -12.94 -1.99 -5.91
CA THR A 11 -13.06 -3.12 -4.97
C THR A 11 -14.17 -4.00 -5.53
N GLY A 12 -14.09 -5.33 -5.68
CA GLY A 12 -13.09 -6.26 -5.16
C GLY A 12 -11.81 -6.46 -5.99
N SER A 13 -11.63 -5.84 -7.17
CA SER A 13 -10.43 -6.07 -8.02
C SER A 13 -9.11 -5.72 -7.30
N LEU A 14 -9.15 -4.78 -6.35
CA LEU A 14 -8.01 -4.40 -5.51
C LEU A 14 -7.70 -5.46 -4.43
N GLU A 15 -8.71 -6.04 -3.78
CA GLU A 15 -8.53 -7.10 -2.80
C GLU A 15 -8.24 -8.48 -3.43
N GLU A 16 -8.68 -8.74 -4.66
CA GLU A 16 -8.15 -9.83 -5.51
C GLU A 16 -6.66 -9.63 -5.82
N ALA A 17 -6.23 -8.40 -6.10
CA ALA A 17 -4.82 -8.08 -6.29
C ALA A 17 -4.02 -8.28 -4.99
N ILE A 18 -4.54 -7.82 -3.84
CA ILE A 18 -3.92 -8.07 -2.51
C ILE A 18 -3.78 -9.57 -2.26
N ALA A 19 -4.85 -10.37 -2.45
CA ALA A 19 -4.80 -11.81 -2.27
C ALA A 19 -3.80 -12.50 -3.22
N SER A 20 -3.59 -11.94 -4.41
CA SER A 20 -2.58 -12.41 -5.37
C SER A 20 -1.16 -12.04 -4.93
N PHE A 21 -0.92 -10.84 -4.40
CA PHE A 21 0.37 -10.50 -3.79
C PHE A 21 0.64 -11.31 -2.51
N ASP A 22 -0.38 -11.63 -1.71
CA ASP A 22 -0.22 -12.53 -0.55
C ASP A 22 0.17 -13.96 -0.98
N ARG A 23 -0.29 -14.45 -2.14
CA ARG A 23 0.22 -15.72 -2.71
C ARG A 23 1.70 -15.60 -3.09
N VAL A 24 2.10 -14.50 -3.73
CA VAL A 24 3.51 -14.24 -4.06
C VAL A 24 4.36 -14.17 -2.78
N LEU A 25 3.91 -13.48 -1.74
CA LEU A 25 4.64 -13.32 -0.49
C LEU A 25 4.73 -14.61 0.35
N ARG A 26 3.81 -15.56 0.20
CA ARG A 26 3.97 -16.91 0.77
C ARG A 26 5.04 -17.75 0.07
N LEU A 27 5.22 -17.55 -1.24
CA LEU A 27 6.24 -18.26 -2.03
C LEU A 27 7.61 -17.56 -1.98
N LYS A 28 7.61 -16.23 -1.87
CA LYS A 28 8.78 -15.36 -1.83
C LYS A 28 8.57 -14.21 -0.82
N PRO A 29 8.85 -14.42 0.48
CA PRO A 29 8.65 -13.43 1.53
C PRO A 29 9.49 -12.15 1.37
N ASP A 30 10.68 -12.27 0.77
CA ASP A 30 11.62 -11.18 0.48
C ASP A 30 11.27 -10.38 -0.80
N SER A 31 10.07 -10.57 -1.36
CA SER A 31 9.66 -9.86 -2.58
C SER A 31 9.25 -8.41 -2.28
N PHE A 32 10.23 -7.51 -2.12
CA PHE A 32 9.99 -6.06 -1.91
C PHE A 32 9.06 -5.45 -2.97
N LYS A 33 9.11 -5.94 -4.22
CA LYS A 33 8.19 -5.53 -5.30
C LYS A 33 6.75 -5.96 -5.05
N ALA A 34 6.51 -7.14 -4.48
CA ALA A 34 5.17 -7.60 -4.13
C ALA A 34 4.62 -6.88 -2.90
N LEU A 35 5.48 -6.59 -1.90
CA LEU A 35 5.14 -5.74 -0.76
C LEU A 35 4.72 -4.33 -1.20
N ASP A 36 5.50 -3.69 -2.07
CA ASP A 36 5.17 -2.39 -2.69
C ASP A 36 3.84 -2.39 -3.42
N LYS A 37 3.58 -3.40 -4.28
CA LYS A 37 2.33 -3.47 -5.04
C LYS A 37 1.12 -3.82 -4.15
N LYS A 38 1.31 -4.62 -3.10
CA LYS A 38 0.29 -4.84 -2.06
C LYS A 38 -0.01 -3.56 -1.29
N GLY A 39 1.02 -2.82 -0.87
CA GLY A 39 0.88 -1.51 -0.22
C GLY A 39 0.10 -0.54 -1.10
N TYR A 40 0.46 -0.41 -2.38
CA TYR A 40 -0.25 0.45 -3.32
C TYR A 40 -1.75 0.06 -3.48
N ALA A 41 -2.06 -1.23 -3.53
CA ALA A 41 -3.46 -1.69 -3.58
C ALA A 41 -4.23 -1.35 -2.28
N LEU A 42 -3.58 -1.44 -1.12
CA LEU A 42 -4.13 -1.04 0.18
C LEU A 42 -4.41 0.47 0.24
N VAL A 43 -3.53 1.33 -0.26
CA VAL A 43 -3.79 2.79 -0.40
C VAL A 43 -5.03 3.05 -1.26
N LYS A 44 -5.20 2.32 -2.36
CA LYS A 44 -6.41 2.46 -3.22
C LYS A 44 -7.70 1.97 -2.57
N LEU A 45 -7.62 1.29 -1.42
CA LEU A 45 -8.74 0.92 -0.56
C LEU A 45 -8.88 1.79 0.69
N GLY A 46 -8.02 2.81 0.89
CA GLY A 46 -7.98 3.63 2.12
C GLY A 46 -7.46 2.88 3.35
N ARG A 47 -6.67 1.82 3.15
CA ARG A 47 -6.09 0.98 4.21
C ARG A 47 -4.65 1.41 4.52
N ASP A 48 -4.46 2.70 4.73
CA ASP A 48 -3.13 3.35 4.68
C ASP A 48 -2.16 2.84 5.74
N ARG A 49 -2.63 2.57 6.96
CA ARG A 49 -1.81 1.94 8.03
C ARG A 49 -1.25 0.57 7.62
N GLU A 50 -2.06 -0.25 6.94
CA GLU A 50 -1.60 -1.54 6.44
C GLU A 50 -0.67 -1.39 5.23
N ALA A 51 -0.89 -0.36 4.40
CA ALA A 51 -0.03 -0.03 3.27
C ALA A 51 1.38 0.40 3.73
N ILE A 52 1.46 1.33 4.68
CA ILE A 52 2.70 1.77 5.33
C ILE A 52 3.48 0.57 5.86
N ALA A 53 2.82 -0.35 6.57
CA ALA A 53 3.44 -1.57 7.06
C ALA A 53 3.92 -2.55 5.96
N GLN A 54 3.46 -2.43 4.70
CA GLN A 54 4.07 -3.16 3.58
C GLN A 54 5.26 -2.39 2.98
N PHE A 55 5.18 -1.06 2.89
CA PHE A 55 6.29 -0.23 2.42
C PHE A 55 7.50 -0.30 3.36
N ASP A 56 7.28 -0.33 4.67
CA ASP A 56 8.34 -0.52 5.67
C ASP A 56 9.06 -1.86 5.46
N LYS A 57 8.31 -2.96 5.36
CA LYS A 57 8.89 -4.28 5.02
C LYS A 57 9.63 -4.28 3.69
N ALA A 58 9.16 -3.54 2.69
CA ALA A 58 9.84 -3.42 1.41
C ALA A 58 11.18 -2.68 1.54
N LEU A 59 11.27 -1.69 2.44
CA LEU A 59 12.49 -0.94 2.76
C LEU A 59 13.44 -1.74 3.66
N ASP A 60 12.93 -2.54 4.60
CA ASP A 60 13.73 -3.48 5.41
C ASP A 60 14.52 -4.45 4.51
N ILE A 61 13.91 -4.89 3.40
CA ILE A 61 14.53 -5.77 2.41
C ILE A 61 15.39 -5.00 1.41
N LYS A 62 14.94 -3.81 0.97
CA LYS A 62 15.65 -2.97 0.00
C LYS A 62 15.63 -1.49 0.43
N PRO A 63 16.61 -1.06 1.25
CA PRO A 63 16.65 0.29 1.81
C PRO A 63 16.79 1.42 0.79
N ASP A 64 17.26 1.14 -0.42
CA ASP A 64 17.41 2.11 -1.52
C ASP A 64 16.20 2.15 -2.48
N TYR A 65 15.08 1.50 -2.15
CA TYR A 65 13.91 1.42 -3.04
C TYR A 65 13.03 2.68 -3.00
N ALA A 66 13.44 3.69 -3.80
CA ALA A 66 12.78 5.01 -3.90
C ALA A 66 11.24 4.98 -4.03
N ASN A 67 10.66 4.01 -4.76
CA ASN A 67 9.20 3.91 -4.90
C ASN A 67 8.49 3.63 -3.57
N ALA A 68 9.08 2.85 -2.65
CA ALA A 68 8.48 2.60 -1.35
C ALA A 68 8.49 3.85 -0.47
N TYR A 69 9.56 4.67 -0.50
CA TYR A 69 9.55 5.98 0.15
C TYR A 69 8.48 6.90 -0.43
N TYR A 70 8.40 7.00 -1.76
CA TYR A 70 7.37 7.81 -2.43
C TYR A 70 5.95 7.35 -2.04
N ASN A 71 5.66 6.05 -2.13
CA ASN A 71 4.35 5.52 -1.79
C ASN A 71 4.03 5.64 -0.29
N LYS A 72 5.03 5.49 0.61
CA LYS A 72 4.88 5.73 2.05
C LYS A 72 4.59 7.21 2.35
N ALA A 73 5.29 8.15 1.72
CA ALA A 73 5.04 9.58 1.84
C ALA A 73 3.63 9.96 1.33
N VAL A 74 3.23 9.45 0.17
CA VAL A 74 1.84 9.61 -0.33
C VAL A 74 0.82 9.02 0.64
N SER A 75 1.11 7.87 1.27
CA SER A 75 0.23 7.27 2.27
C SER A 75 0.09 8.14 3.51
N TYR A 76 1.15 8.78 3.98
CA TYR A 76 1.07 9.76 5.09
C TYR A 76 0.29 11.01 4.70
N VAL A 77 0.42 11.52 3.48
CA VAL A 77 -0.38 12.66 3.01
C VAL A 77 -1.87 12.30 2.89
N LEU A 78 -2.19 11.07 2.49
CA LEU A 78 -3.58 10.58 2.40
C LEU A 78 -4.19 10.23 3.77
N GLN A 79 -3.39 9.67 4.68
CA GLN A 79 -3.75 9.55 6.10
C GLN A 79 -3.86 10.95 6.77
N GLY A 80 -3.17 11.94 6.20
CA GLY A 80 -2.93 13.27 6.71
C GLY A 80 -4.03 14.29 6.45
N GLU A 81 -5.31 13.91 6.54
CA GLU A 81 -6.28 14.81 7.19
C GLU A 81 -5.94 14.88 8.70
N VAL A 82 -4.79 15.52 8.96
CA VAL A 82 -4.15 15.91 10.23
C VAL A 82 -3.76 14.78 11.21
N ASP A 83 -2.46 14.50 11.27
CA ASP A 83 -1.76 14.10 12.50
C ASP A 83 -0.50 14.98 12.66
N PRO A 84 -0.36 15.79 13.73
CA PRO A 84 0.76 16.73 13.90
C PRO A 84 2.12 16.06 14.16
N GLY A 85 2.20 14.72 14.25
CA GLY A 85 3.46 13.99 14.46
C GLY A 85 4.55 14.15 13.40
N LEU A 86 4.32 14.89 12.31
CA LEU A 86 5.32 15.21 11.27
C LEU A 86 6.03 16.57 11.48
N GLU A 87 5.75 17.30 12.57
CA GLU A 87 6.38 18.60 12.88
C GLU A 87 7.83 18.49 13.43
N ASN A 88 8.52 17.36 13.20
CA ASN A 88 9.83 17.07 13.80
C ASN A 88 10.82 16.46 12.79
N LEU A 89 11.04 17.18 11.69
CA LEU A 89 12.16 17.02 10.73
C LEU A 89 12.95 18.33 10.66
#